data_AF-A0A139DLA7-F1
#
_entry.id   AF-A0A139DLA7-F1
#
_cell.length_a   1.000
_cell.length_b   1.000
_cell.length_c   1.000
_cell.angle_alpha   90.00
_cell.angle_beta   90.00
_cell.angle_gamma   90.00
#
_symmetry.space_group_name_H-M   'P 1'
#
loop_
_entity.id
_entity.type
_entity.pdbx_description
1 polymer ?
#
loop_
_entity_poly.entity_id
_entity_poly.type
_entity_poly.pdbx_seq_one_letter_code
_entity_poly.pdbx_strand_id
1 'polypeptide(L)'
;MSSYCKFITALSLIFVLLLSGCATPPWLKDAWATPEYYEADLSDDEQIRLGYLARYLADSDTRAKLESEILQTEYVRQWDAYDYATTTSMATDVIEGQIASDLGAGLGAAVMVVGLLSGDGSMDYISQAFLPAEIEGHVIESVKDARIAANDLIRRRLESVAGTLGTKLECVKGCSNHPDSIFVLRLPPDRSNEQFIYWPSDIVITVDVGGAIAVSQKDPISSLVGFPVAWKTQPGNSAEIRLYSEGSYDSNGQLAFEANSAGRKINPIVKYDLEQTALGRAILTEIYSDTRLIRGSQKTNPHMVFFNGEVYGFISNFNESFVNKTVDVLPLTDPKLEAK
;
A
#
# COMPACT_ATOMS: atom_id res chain seq x y z
N MET A 1 -59.58 -32.80 26.14
CA MET A 1 -59.00 -32.12 24.94
C MET A 1 -58.99 -30.62 25.22
N SER A 2 -57.94 -29.89 24.81
CA SER A 2 -57.72 -28.44 25.06
C SER A 2 -56.86 -28.06 26.27
N SER A 3 -55.57 -28.42 26.24
CA SER A 3 -54.51 -27.65 26.93
C SER A 3 -53.11 -27.92 26.36
N TYR A 4 -52.88 -29.08 25.74
CA TYR A 4 -51.57 -29.45 25.19
C TYR A 4 -51.22 -28.79 23.84
N CYS A 5 -52.18 -28.16 23.15
CA CYS A 5 -51.95 -27.60 21.82
C CYS A 5 -51.46 -26.14 21.81
N LYS A 6 -51.45 -25.45 22.97
CA LYS A 6 -50.96 -24.06 23.10
C LYS A 6 -49.48 -23.96 23.53
N PHE A 7 -48.92 -25.04 24.08
CA PHE A 7 -47.53 -25.04 24.56
C PHE A 7 -46.51 -25.33 23.44
N ILE A 8 -46.91 -26.07 22.40
CA ILE A 8 -46.03 -26.45 21.29
C ILE A 8 -45.79 -25.26 20.33
N THR A 9 -46.77 -24.36 20.16
CA THR A 9 -46.64 -23.18 19.30
C THR A 9 -45.77 -22.06 19.89
N ALA A 10 -45.65 -21.98 21.22
CA ALA A 10 -44.78 -21.00 21.88
C ALA A 10 -43.29 -21.42 21.83
N LEU A 11 -43.00 -22.73 21.86
CA LEU A 11 -41.62 -23.23 21.80
C LEU A 11 -41.02 -23.12 20.39
N SER A 12 -41.83 -23.25 19.34
CA SER A 12 -41.37 -23.11 17.95
C SER A 12 -40.99 -21.69 17.55
N LEU A 13 -41.57 -20.65 18.18
CA LEU A 13 -41.23 -19.25 17.88
C LEU A 13 -39.86 -18.83 18.46
N ILE A 14 -39.48 -19.39 19.61
CA ILE A 14 -38.18 -19.12 20.25
C ILE A 14 -37.04 -19.81 19.50
N PHE A 15 -37.28 -20.99 18.92
CA PHE A 15 -36.28 -21.72 18.12
C PHE A 15 -35.99 -21.05 16.77
N VAL A 16 -36.96 -20.38 16.15
CA VAL A 16 -36.76 -19.61 14.91
C VAL A 16 -36.00 -18.30 15.16
N LEU A 17 -36.15 -17.69 16.35
CA LEU A 17 -35.37 -16.51 16.76
C LEU A 17 -33.92 -16.84 17.15
N LEU A 18 -33.63 -18.06 17.57
CA LEU A 18 -32.27 -18.53 17.86
C LEU A 18 -31.52 -19.01 16.60
N LEU A 19 -32.23 -19.37 15.53
CA LEU A 19 -31.64 -19.79 14.24
C LEU A 19 -31.50 -18.66 13.22
N SER A 20 -32.05 -17.47 13.51
CA SER A 20 -31.97 -16.28 12.66
C SER A 20 -30.96 -15.24 13.16
N GLY A 21 -30.01 -15.65 14.02
CA GLY A 21 -28.80 -14.87 14.23
C GLY A 21 -28.09 -14.74 12.89
N CYS A 22 -28.27 -13.61 12.20
CA CYS A 22 -27.60 -13.30 10.95
C CYS A 22 -26.10 -13.55 11.14
N ALA A 23 -25.59 -14.65 10.58
CA ALA A 23 -24.17 -14.91 10.60
C ALA A 23 -23.50 -13.76 9.85
N THR A 24 -22.66 -12.99 10.56
CA THR A 24 -21.87 -11.92 9.96
C THR A 24 -21.10 -12.47 8.77
N PRO A 25 -21.20 -11.86 7.56
CA PRO A 25 -20.46 -12.34 6.40
C PRO A 25 -18.97 -12.50 6.70
N PRO A 26 -18.29 -13.55 6.20
CA PRO A 26 -16.87 -13.79 6.53
C PRO A 26 -15.96 -12.59 6.28
N TRP A 27 -16.15 -11.88 5.16
CA TRP A 27 -15.43 -10.64 4.86
C TRP A 27 -15.59 -9.59 5.97
N LEU A 28 -16.81 -9.35 6.44
CA LEU A 28 -17.08 -8.33 7.45
C LEU A 28 -16.52 -8.73 8.82
N LYS A 29 -16.59 -10.03 9.14
CA LYS A 29 -15.97 -10.59 10.35
C LYS A 29 -14.45 -10.41 10.33
N ASP A 30 -13.81 -10.66 9.19
CA ASP A 30 -12.36 -10.50 9.01
C ASP A 30 -11.96 -9.01 9.02
N ALA A 31 -12.68 -8.16 8.29
CA ALA A 31 -12.42 -6.72 8.22
C ALA A 31 -12.56 -6.00 9.58
N TRP A 32 -13.43 -6.49 10.47
CA TRP A 32 -13.56 -5.97 11.83
C TRP A 32 -12.59 -6.59 12.84
N ALA A 33 -11.82 -7.61 12.44
CA ALA A 33 -10.80 -8.19 13.29
C ALA A 33 -9.59 -7.24 13.37
N THR A 34 -9.45 -6.57 14.51
CA THR A 34 -8.26 -5.78 14.81
C THR A 34 -7.05 -6.70 14.97
N PRO A 35 -5.95 -6.48 14.22
CA PRO A 35 -4.72 -7.23 14.43
C PRO A 35 -4.14 -6.96 15.82
N GLU A 36 -3.37 -7.90 16.34
CA GLU A 36 -2.57 -7.65 17.54
C GLU A 36 -1.46 -6.64 17.24
N TYR A 37 -1.09 -5.85 18.25
CA TYR A 37 0.00 -4.91 18.14
C TYR A 37 0.68 -4.71 19.48
N TYR A 38 1.96 -4.37 19.43
CA TYR A 38 2.84 -4.24 20.58
C TYR A 38 3.63 -2.93 20.46
N GLU A 39 4.24 -2.47 21.54
CA GLU A 39 5.25 -1.40 21.42
C GLU A 39 6.38 -1.90 20.52
N ALA A 40 6.77 -1.06 19.57
CA ALA A 40 7.87 -1.37 18.68
C ALA A 40 9.20 -1.20 19.42
N ASP A 41 10.09 -2.18 19.30
CA ASP A 41 11.47 -2.10 19.80
C ASP A 41 12.33 -1.35 18.76
N LEU A 42 12.14 -0.03 18.68
CA LEU A 42 12.80 0.84 17.72
C LEU A 42 13.67 1.87 18.45
N SER A 43 14.86 2.13 17.91
CA SER A 43 15.67 3.27 18.32
C SER A 43 14.96 4.58 17.99
N ASP A 44 15.32 5.66 18.69
CA ASP A 44 14.78 7.00 18.42
C ASP A 44 14.99 7.40 16.94
N ASP A 45 16.18 7.11 16.39
CA ASP A 45 16.50 7.40 14.99
C ASP A 45 15.64 6.58 14.01
N GLU A 46 15.34 5.31 14.31
CA GLU A 46 14.47 4.49 13.46
C GLU A 46 13.01 4.96 13.54
N GLN A 47 12.53 5.40 14.71
CA GLN A 47 11.22 6.02 14.84
C GLN A 47 11.12 7.31 14.01
N ILE A 48 12.13 8.18 14.08
CA ILE A 48 12.19 9.41 13.27
C ILE A 48 12.26 9.07 11.78
N ARG A 49 13.02 8.04 11.38
CA ARG A 49 13.09 7.57 9.99
C ARG A 49 11.73 7.11 9.48
N LEU A 50 11.05 6.22 10.20
CA LEU A 50 9.71 5.74 9.83
C LEU A 50 8.70 6.88 9.84
N GLY A 51 8.75 7.74 10.86
CA GLY A 51 7.95 8.96 10.95
C GLY A 51 8.15 9.88 9.74
N TYR A 52 9.39 10.11 9.30
CA TYR A 52 9.70 10.94 8.14
C TYR A 52 9.17 10.33 6.83
N LEU A 53 9.39 9.03 6.64
CA LEU A 53 8.87 8.31 5.47
C LEU A 53 7.32 8.34 5.46
N ALA A 54 6.70 8.31 6.64
CA ALA A 54 5.26 8.35 6.82
C ALA A 54 4.66 9.75 7.06
N ARG A 55 5.46 10.82 6.95
CA ARG A 55 5.14 12.15 7.52
C ARG A 55 3.88 12.83 6.98
N TYR A 56 3.35 12.41 5.85
CA TYR A 56 2.08 12.93 5.34
C TYR A 56 0.86 12.35 6.07
N LEU A 57 1.03 11.32 6.90
CA LEU A 57 0.02 10.89 7.88
C LEU A 57 0.03 11.78 9.14
N ALA A 58 1.11 12.52 9.38
CA ALA A 58 1.22 13.43 10.51
C ALA A 58 0.55 14.77 10.21
N ASP A 59 0.17 15.49 11.27
CA ASP A 59 -0.27 16.86 11.13
C ASP A 59 0.86 17.76 10.61
N SER A 60 0.50 18.99 10.22
CA SER A 60 1.48 19.90 9.59
C SER A 60 2.66 20.27 10.49
N ASP A 61 2.47 20.39 11.81
CA ASP A 61 3.51 20.78 12.77
C ASP A 61 4.48 19.63 13.00
N THR A 62 3.96 18.44 13.23
CA THR A 62 4.72 17.19 13.39
C THR A 62 5.53 16.89 12.14
N ARG A 63 4.94 17.06 10.96
CA ARG A 63 5.65 16.92 9.68
C ARG A 63 6.85 17.86 9.59
N ALA A 64 6.69 19.12 9.97
CA ALA A 64 7.78 20.10 9.92
C ALA A 64 8.93 19.75 10.88
N LYS A 65 8.62 19.17 12.04
CA LYS A 65 9.63 18.70 12.99
C LYS A 65 10.34 17.44 12.53
N LEU A 66 9.61 16.47 11.97
CA LEU A 66 10.22 15.30 11.31
C LEU A 66 11.21 15.72 10.22
N GLU A 67 10.88 16.74 9.43
CA GLU A 67 11.75 17.27 8.39
C GLU A 67 13.03 17.93 8.92
N SER A 68 13.02 18.46 10.15
CA SER A 68 14.21 19.04 10.78
C SER A 68 15.04 18.01 11.55
N GLU A 69 14.39 17.08 12.25
CA GLU A 69 15.02 16.07 13.08
C GLU A 69 15.70 14.97 12.26
N ILE A 70 15.14 14.61 11.09
CA ILE A 70 15.72 13.55 10.24
C ILE A 70 17.18 13.83 9.87
N LEU A 71 17.54 15.11 9.69
CA LEU A 71 18.88 15.54 9.31
C LEU A 71 19.91 15.32 10.43
N GLN A 72 19.45 15.06 11.66
CA GLN A 72 20.27 14.81 12.82
C GLN A 72 20.40 13.31 13.15
N THR A 73 19.68 12.44 12.45
CA THR A 73 19.74 10.99 12.65
C THR A 73 21.04 10.40 12.12
N GLU A 74 21.40 9.22 12.62
CA GLU A 74 22.56 8.48 12.15
C GLU A 74 22.46 8.10 10.67
N TYR A 75 21.25 7.83 10.16
CA TYR A 75 21.01 7.50 8.74
C TYR A 75 21.59 8.56 7.82
N VAL A 76 21.26 9.83 8.06
CA VAL A 76 21.72 10.95 7.22
C VAL A 76 23.19 11.27 7.48
N ARG A 77 23.64 11.18 8.73
CA ARG A 77 25.02 11.52 9.10
C ARG A 77 26.06 10.51 8.63
N GLN A 78 25.70 9.22 8.60
CA GLN A 78 26.61 8.12 8.24
C GLN A 78 26.60 7.80 6.74
N TRP A 79 25.65 8.33 5.97
CA TRP A 79 25.63 8.19 4.52
C TRP A 79 26.84 8.93 3.92
N ASP A 80 27.84 8.17 3.47
CA ASP A 80 29.20 8.67 3.23
C ASP A 80 29.28 9.65 2.04
N ALA A 81 30.31 10.49 2.02
CA ALA A 81 30.60 11.42 0.93
C ALA A 81 30.81 10.70 -0.41
N TYR A 82 31.21 9.43 -0.39
CA TYR A 82 31.34 8.59 -1.58
C TYR A 82 29.97 8.21 -2.17
N ASP A 83 29.01 7.81 -1.33
CA ASP A 83 27.65 7.51 -1.76
C ASP A 83 26.96 8.78 -2.30
N TYR A 84 27.23 9.93 -1.67
CA TYR A 84 26.82 11.24 -2.18
C TYR A 84 27.47 11.59 -3.52
N ALA A 85 28.76 11.28 -3.74
CA ALA A 85 29.45 11.58 -4.99
C ALA A 85 28.93 10.73 -6.16
N THR A 86 28.70 9.42 -5.94
CA THR A 86 28.10 8.53 -6.94
C THR A 86 26.66 8.92 -7.26
N THR A 87 25.86 9.26 -6.23
CA THR A 87 24.50 9.77 -6.42
C THR A 87 24.53 11.10 -7.18
N THR A 88 25.47 11.99 -6.85
CA THR A 88 25.65 13.30 -7.50
C THR A 88 25.96 13.15 -8.98
N SER A 89 26.94 12.32 -9.37
CA SER A 89 27.31 12.17 -10.78
C SER A 89 26.18 11.58 -11.62
N MET A 90 25.45 10.61 -11.07
CA MET A 90 24.33 9.98 -11.79
C MET A 90 23.11 10.90 -11.87
N ALA A 91 22.83 11.67 -10.82
CA ALA A 91 21.73 12.63 -10.80
C ALA A 91 22.00 13.86 -11.68
N THR A 92 23.24 14.37 -11.73
CA THR A 92 23.60 15.51 -12.58
C THR A 92 23.46 15.18 -14.07
N ASP A 93 23.89 13.98 -14.49
CA ASP A 93 23.80 13.58 -15.90
C ASP A 93 22.34 13.45 -16.37
N VAL A 94 21.45 12.97 -15.49
CA VAL A 94 20.00 12.88 -15.76
C VAL A 94 19.33 14.27 -15.73
N ILE A 95 19.74 15.16 -14.82
CA ILE A 95 19.17 16.51 -14.65
C ILE A 95 19.64 17.47 -15.77
N GLU A 96 20.91 17.41 -16.17
CA GLU A 96 21.45 18.25 -17.26
C GLU A 96 20.97 17.82 -18.64
N GLY A 97 20.44 16.59 -18.77
CA GLY A 97 19.95 16.02 -20.02
C GLY A 97 18.70 16.71 -20.60
N GLN A 98 17.63 16.95 -19.83
CA GLN A 98 16.32 17.29 -20.45
C GLN A 98 15.32 18.14 -19.62
N ILE A 99 15.64 18.70 -18.44
CA ILE A 99 14.65 19.41 -17.60
C ILE A 99 14.38 20.87 -18.05
N ALA A 100 14.23 21.13 -19.35
CA ALA A 100 13.82 22.44 -19.86
C ALA A 100 12.34 22.51 -20.27
N SER A 101 11.64 21.39 -20.54
CA SER A 101 10.24 21.41 -21.02
C SER A 101 9.17 21.01 -20.00
N ASP A 102 9.49 20.15 -19.02
CA ASP A 102 8.46 19.49 -18.18
C ASP A 102 8.29 20.11 -16.77
N LEU A 103 9.09 21.11 -16.43
CA LEU A 103 9.07 21.80 -15.12
C LEU A 103 7.72 22.50 -14.83
N GLY A 104 6.95 22.84 -15.87
CA GLY A 104 5.63 23.48 -15.74
C GLY A 104 4.54 22.56 -15.18
N ALA A 105 4.65 21.24 -15.34
CA ALA A 105 3.70 20.27 -14.79
C ALA A 105 4.05 19.88 -13.33
N GLY A 106 5.35 19.87 -12.98
CA GLY A 106 5.82 19.54 -11.63
C GLY A 106 5.40 20.56 -10.57
N LEU A 107 5.39 21.85 -10.91
CA LEU A 107 4.92 22.91 -10.00
C LEU A 107 3.40 22.85 -9.77
N GLY A 108 2.60 22.44 -10.76
CA GLY A 108 1.15 22.31 -10.62
C GLY A 108 0.72 21.12 -9.74
N ALA A 109 1.49 20.03 -9.77
CA ALA A 109 1.17 18.83 -9.02
C ALA A 109 1.55 18.91 -7.53
N ALA A 110 2.61 19.64 -7.18
CA ALA A 110 2.95 19.95 -5.78
C ALA A 110 1.82 20.76 -5.08
N VAL A 111 1.11 21.61 -5.82
CA VAL A 111 -0.05 22.37 -5.32
C VAL A 111 -1.28 21.48 -5.11
N MET A 112 -1.41 20.37 -5.85
CA MET A 112 -2.56 19.47 -5.75
C MET A 112 -2.55 18.62 -4.47
N VAL A 113 -1.36 18.30 -3.92
CA VAL A 113 -1.23 17.57 -2.65
C VAL A 113 -1.89 18.32 -1.48
N VAL A 114 -1.90 19.65 -1.51
CA VAL A 114 -2.55 20.49 -0.48
C VAL A 114 -4.06 20.29 -0.43
N GLY A 115 -4.69 19.93 -1.55
CA GLY A 115 -6.15 19.76 -1.66
C GLY A 115 -6.70 18.44 -1.10
N LEU A 116 -5.83 17.49 -0.74
CA LEU A 116 -6.19 16.18 -0.17
C LEU A 116 -5.93 16.09 1.34
N LEU A 117 -5.48 17.19 1.95
CA LEU A 117 -5.18 17.23 3.37
C LEU A 117 -6.46 17.39 4.20
N SER A 118 -6.52 16.67 5.31
CA SER A 118 -7.46 16.84 6.41
C SER A 118 -7.34 18.25 7.02
N GLY A 119 -8.29 18.64 7.87
CA GLY A 119 -8.30 19.95 8.53
C GLY A 119 -7.04 20.27 9.37
N ASP A 120 -6.27 19.24 9.75
CA ASP A 120 -4.98 19.33 10.46
C ASP A 120 -3.74 19.24 9.55
N GLY A 121 -3.94 19.08 8.23
CA GLY A 121 -2.85 18.96 7.26
C GLY A 121 -2.35 17.53 7.01
N SER A 122 -2.93 16.52 7.66
CA SER A 122 -2.60 15.10 7.45
C SER A 122 -3.36 14.48 6.27
N MET A 123 -2.95 13.30 5.83
CA MET A 123 -3.62 12.50 4.80
C MET A 123 -4.11 11.18 5.38
N ASP A 124 -5.29 10.72 4.94
CA ASP A 124 -5.80 9.39 5.26
C ASP A 124 -4.89 8.27 4.73
N TYR A 125 -4.19 8.54 3.63
CA TYR A 125 -3.39 7.57 2.90
C TYR A 125 -2.10 8.19 2.39
N ILE A 126 -1.05 7.39 2.42
CA ILE A 126 0.21 7.67 1.73
C ILE A 126 0.65 6.42 0.97
N SER A 127 1.36 6.65 -0.14
CA SER A 127 2.08 5.63 -0.87
C SER A 127 3.13 6.30 -1.74
N GLN A 128 4.35 5.77 -1.70
CA GLN A 128 5.44 6.27 -2.53
C GLN A 128 6.31 5.13 -3.06
N ALA A 129 6.88 5.35 -4.25
CA ALA A 129 7.92 4.53 -4.81
C ALA A 129 9.21 5.33 -4.99
N PHE A 130 10.34 4.68 -4.70
CA PHE A 130 11.69 5.23 -4.80
C PHE A 130 12.49 4.41 -5.81
N LEU A 131 13.13 5.08 -6.76
CA LEU A 131 13.78 4.43 -7.89
C LEU A 131 15.21 4.95 -8.05
N PRO A 132 16.17 4.05 -8.38
CA PRO A 132 17.51 4.46 -8.80
C PRO A 132 17.46 5.15 -10.16
N ALA A 133 18.61 5.64 -10.64
CA ALA A 133 18.71 6.22 -11.99
C ALA A 133 18.58 5.16 -13.10
N GLU A 134 18.88 3.90 -12.79
CA GLU A 134 18.90 2.79 -13.75
C GLU A 134 18.27 1.54 -13.14
N ILE A 135 17.42 0.85 -13.90
CA ILE A 135 16.83 -0.44 -13.53
C ILE A 135 17.11 -1.42 -14.65
N GLU A 136 17.80 -2.53 -14.32
CA GLU A 136 18.06 -3.62 -15.26
C GLU A 136 18.72 -3.15 -16.59
N GLY A 137 19.72 -2.25 -16.52
CA GLY A 137 20.37 -1.73 -17.73
C GLY A 137 19.67 -0.55 -18.39
N HIS A 138 18.47 -0.15 -17.93
CA HIS A 138 17.66 0.91 -18.53
C HIS A 138 17.71 2.17 -17.67
N VAL A 139 18.25 3.25 -18.24
CA VAL A 139 18.31 4.56 -17.61
C VAL A 139 16.90 5.19 -17.59
N ILE A 140 16.53 5.77 -16.46
CA ILE A 140 15.27 6.51 -16.28
C ILE A 140 15.52 7.97 -16.65
N GLU A 141 15.11 8.35 -17.86
CA GLU A 141 15.40 9.68 -18.42
C GLU A 141 14.28 10.70 -18.20
N SER A 142 13.05 10.25 -17.91
CA SER A 142 11.89 11.12 -17.82
C SER A 142 10.94 10.78 -16.66
N VAL A 143 10.06 11.74 -16.33
CA VAL A 143 8.95 11.53 -15.38
C VAL A 143 8.08 10.35 -15.81
N LYS A 144 7.84 10.19 -17.11
CA LYS A 144 7.03 9.08 -17.63
C LYS A 144 7.72 7.74 -17.38
N ASP A 145 9.02 7.66 -17.65
CA ASP A 145 9.80 6.43 -17.45
C ASP A 145 9.86 6.05 -15.97
N ALA A 146 10.03 7.03 -15.08
CA ALA A 146 9.98 6.81 -13.64
C ALA A 146 8.64 6.22 -13.19
N ARG A 147 7.52 6.71 -13.73
CA ARG A 147 6.20 6.18 -13.39
C ARG A 147 5.99 4.76 -13.91
N ILE A 148 6.45 4.47 -15.13
CA ILE A 148 6.40 3.12 -15.70
C ILE A 148 7.27 2.16 -14.86
N ALA A 149 8.49 2.57 -14.52
CA ALA A 149 9.41 1.81 -13.68
C ALA A 149 8.84 1.51 -12.29
N ALA A 150 8.12 2.47 -11.67
CA ALA A 150 7.41 2.24 -10.41
C ALA A 150 6.30 1.19 -10.57
N ASN A 151 5.51 1.26 -11.64
CA ASN A 151 4.49 0.25 -11.91
C ASN A 151 5.10 -1.13 -12.18
N ASP A 152 6.22 -1.21 -12.89
CA ASP A 152 6.95 -2.48 -13.11
C ASP A 152 7.56 -3.06 -11.84
N LEU A 153 8.03 -2.22 -10.91
CA LEU A 153 8.41 -2.64 -9.57
C LEU A 153 7.22 -3.27 -8.84
N ILE A 154 6.07 -2.59 -8.81
CA ILE A 154 4.84 -3.08 -8.15
C ILE A 154 4.38 -4.40 -8.81
N ARG A 155 4.39 -4.48 -10.14
CA ARG A 155 4.04 -5.70 -10.88
C ARG A 155 4.90 -6.89 -10.47
N ARG A 156 6.21 -6.73 -10.35
CA ARG A 156 7.11 -7.81 -9.89
C ARG A 156 6.79 -8.27 -8.47
N ARG A 157 6.43 -7.34 -7.57
CA ARG A 157 5.97 -7.69 -6.21
C ARG A 157 4.64 -8.46 -6.27
N LEU A 158 3.71 -8.06 -7.13
CA LEU A 158 2.45 -8.77 -7.36
C LEU A 158 2.64 -10.15 -7.98
N GLU A 159 3.65 -10.33 -8.84
CA GLU A 159 4.03 -11.64 -9.38
C GLU A 159 4.57 -12.56 -8.27
N SER A 160 5.32 -12.03 -7.28
CA SER A 160 5.74 -12.75 -6.07
C SER A 160 4.51 -13.21 -5.26
N VAL A 161 3.59 -12.29 -4.96
CA VAL A 161 2.32 -12.60 -4.28
C VAL A 161 1.54 -13.69 -5.00
N ALA A 162 1.42 -13.60 -6.33
CA ALA A 162 0.74 -14.61 -7.14
C ALA A 162 1.39 -16.00 -6.98
N GLY A 163 2.72 -16.05 -7.02
CA GLY A 163 3.49 -17.27 -6.79
C GLY A 163 3.22 -17.89 -5.43
N THR A 164 3.24 -17.09 -4.37
CA THR A 164 2.94 -17.52 -2.99
C THR A 164 1.51 -18.05 -2.85
N LEU A 165 0.54 -17.41 -3.50
CA LEU A 165 -0.86 -17.84 -3.52
C LEU A 165 -1.12 -19.03 -4.47
N GLY A 166 -0.08 -19.52 -5.16
CA GLY A 166 -0.20 -20.65 -6.09
C GLY A 166 -1.03 -20.34 -7.33
N THR A 167 -1.07 -19.07 -7.75
CA THR A 167 -1.80 -18.58 -8.92
C THR A 167 -0.89 -17.79 -9.85
N LYS A 168 -1.46 -17.19 -10.89
CA LYS A 168 -0.76 -16.29 -11.82
C LYS A 168 -1.36 -14.91 -11.76
N LEU A 169 -0.52 -13.90 -11.94
CA LEU A 169 -0.94 -12.52 -12.12
C LEU A 169 -1.50 -12.35 -13.54
N GLU A 170 -2.80 -12.15 -13.66
CA GLU A 170 -3.46 -11.83 -14.93
C GLU A 170 -3.46 -10.32 -15.15
N CYS A 171 -2.90 -9.89 -16.27
CA CYS A 171 -3.03 -8.50 -16.72
C CYS A 171 -4.41 -8.29 -17.38
N VAL A 172 -5.23 -7.39 -16.83
CA VAL A 172 -6.49 -6.99 -17.45
C VAL A 172 -6.32 -5.71 -18.26
N LYS A 173 -5.54 -4.75 -17.75
CA LYS A 173 -5.36 -3.45 -18.40
C LYS A 173 -4.06 -2.78 -17.98
N GLY A 174 -3.39 -2.12 -18.93
CA GLY A 174 -2.28 -1.20 -18.63
C GLY A 174 -0.92 -1.83 -18.31
N CYS A 175 -0.71 -3.12 -18.52
CA CYS A 175 0.48 -3.79 -17.94
C CYS A 175 1.80 -3.61 -18.70
N SER A 176 1.82 -2.85 -19.79
CA SER A 176 3.05 -2.58 -20.54
C SER A 176 3.11 -1.11 -20.90
N ASN A 177 4.23 -0.45 -20.57
CA ASN A 177 4.51 0.95 -20.89
C ASN A 177 3.41 1.93 -20.42
N HIS A 178 2.75 1.61 -19.30
CA HIS A 178 1.71 2.44 -18.72
C HIS A 178 1.92 2.55 -17.20
N PRO A 179 1.69 3.73 -16.59
CA PRO A 179 1.86 3.94 -15.16
C PRO A 179 0.73 3.34 -14.32
N ASP A 180 -0.46 3.20 -14.91
CA ASP A 180 -1.64 2.65 -14.23
C ASP A 180 -1.96 1.27 -14.77
N SER A 181 -2.37 0.36 -13.89
CA SER A 181 -2.64 -1.04 -14.26
C SER A 181 -3.77 -1.66 -13.45
N ILE A 182 -4.41 -2.66 -14.05
CA ILE A 182 -5.36 -3.52 -13.36
C ILE A 182 -4.95 -4.97 -13.57
N PHE A 183 -4.82 -5.66 -12.46
CA PHE A 183 -4.48 -7.07 -12.40
C PHE A 183 -5.58 -7.87 -11.72
N VAL A 184 -5.61 -9.17 -12.01
CA VAL A 184 -6.49 -10.13 -11.34
C VAL A 184 -5.66 -11.33 -10.89
N LEU A 185 -5.90 -11.78 -9.66
CA LEU A 185 -5.43 -13.05 -9.13
C LEU A 185 -6.63 -13.97 -8.96
N ARG A 186 -6.69 -15.07 -9.71
CA ARG A 186 -7.74 -16.08 -9.54
C ARG A 186 -7.31 -17.07 -8.46
N LEU A 187 -7.97 -17.07 -7.32
CA LEU A 187 -7.57 -17.91 -6.20
C LEU A 187 -8.11 -19.34 -6.39
N PRO A 188 -7.28 -20.39 -6.21
CA PRO A 188 -7.75 -21.76 -6.26
C PRO A 188 -8.68 -22.04 -5.08
N PRO A 189 -9.89 -22.59 -5.31
CA PRO A 189 -10.82 -22.90 -4.23
C PRO A 189 -10.33 -24.05 -3.33
N ASP A 190 -9.47 -24.92 -3.86
CA ASP A 190 -8.85 -26.06 -3.18
C ASP A 190 -7.57 -25.69 -2.40
N ARG A 191 -7.12 -24.43 -2.50
CA ARG A 191 -5.96 -23.89 -1.77
C ARG A 191 -6.33 -22.76 -0.82
N SER A 192 -7.55 -22.77 -0.29
CA SER A 192 -7.87 -21.86 0.81
C SER A 192 -6.95 -22.13 2.00
N ASN A 193 -6.41 -21.07 2.57
CA ASN A 193 -5.58 -21.17 3.76
C ASN A 193 -6.44 -20.90 4.99
N GLU A 194 -6.49 -21.90 5.88
CA GLU A 194 -7.35 -21.90 7.08
C GLU A 194 -7.04 -20.75 8.06
N GLN A 195 -5.87 -20.10 7.95
CA GLN A 195 -5.52 -18.95 8.78
C GLN A 195 -6.30 -17.68 8.41
N PHE A 196 -6.84 -17.59 7.18
CA PHE A 196 -7.61 -16.42 6.73
C PHE A 196 -9.11 -16.70 6.85
N ILE A 197 -9.83 -15.83 7.56
CA ILE A 197 -11.28 -15.94 7.76
C ILE A 197 -12.02 -15.74 6.43
N TYR A 198 -11.53 -14.82 5.60
CA TYR A 198 -12.09 -14.52 4.29
C TYR A 198 -11.11 -14.89 3.16
N TRP A 199 -11.57 -15.78 2.27
CA TRP A 199 -10.85 -16.21 1.07
C TRP A 199 -11.74 -16.05 -0.16
N PRO A 200 -11.53 -15.03 -1.00
CA PRO A 200 -12.39 -14.77 -2.16
C PRO A 200 -12.06 -15.68 -3.35
N SER A 201 -12.93 -15.71 -4.37
CA SER A 201 -12.63 -16.43 -5.63
C SER A 201 -11.56 -15.75 -6.47
N ASP A 202 -11.50 -14.42 -6.42
CA ASP A 202 -10.46 -13.62 -7.05
C ASP A 202 -10.17 -12.35 -6.27
N ILE A 203 -8.99 -11.82 -6.55
CA ILE A 203 -8.52 -10.52 -6.07
C ILE A 203 -8.30 -9.64 -7.29
N VAL A 204 -9.01 -8.52 -7.35
CA VAL A 204 -8.82 -7.46 -8.33
C VAL A 204 -7.90 -6.40 -7.71
N ILE A 205 -6.83 -6.06 -8.41
CA ILE A 205 -5.79 -5.16 -7.93
C ILE A 205 -5.70 -3.97 -8.88
N THR A 206 -5.87 -2.76 -8.36
CA THR A 206 -5.63 -1.54 -9.14
C THR A 206 -4.35 -0.88 -8.68
N VAL A 207 -3.50 -0.52 -9.64
CA VAL A 207 -2.27 0.25 -9.42
C VAL A 207 -2.43 1.60 -10.13
N ASP A 208 -2.22 2.68 -9.39
CA ASP A 208 -2.27 4.07 -9.89
C ASP A 208 -0.95 4.75 -9.49
N VAL A 209 -0.12 5.03 -10.49
CA VAL A 209 1.15 5.73 -10.27
C VAL A 209 0.99 7.17 -10.74
N GLY A 210 0.86 8.07 -9.77
CA GLY A 210 0.76 9.51 -9.95
C GLY A 210 2.05 10.14 -10.49
N GLY A 211 2.23 11.44 -10.30
CA GLY A 211 3.43 12.13 -10.80
C GLY A 211 4.72 11.60 -10.17
N ALA A 212 5.85 11.78 -10.87
CA ALA A 212 7.19 11.50 -10.36
C ALA A 212 8.07 12.76 -10.44
N ILE A 213 9.08 12.82 -9.58
CA ILE A 213 10.04 13.93 -9.49
C ILE A 213 11.46 13.38 -9.35
N ALA A 214 12.42 14.08 -9.94
CA ALA A 214 13.83 13.84 -9.69
C ALA A 214 14.16 14.21 -8.24
N VAL A 215 15.00 13.41 -7.60
CA VAL A 215 15.44 13.62 -6.23
C VAL A 215 16.63 14.58 -6.23
N SER A 216 16.51 15.65 -5.43
CA SER A 216 17.60 16.61 -5.28
C SER A 216 18.70 16.06 -4.36
N GLN A 217 19.93 16.50 -4.53
CA GLN A 217 21.06 16.11 -3.66
C GLN A 217 20.86 16.41 -2.16
N LYS A 218 19.97 17.36 -1.83
CA LYS A 218 19.68 17.75 -0.44
C LYS A 218 18.59 16.89 0.20
N ASP A 219 17.93 16.05 -0.58
CA ASP A 219 16.87 15.19 -0.09
C ASP A 219 17.49 14.00 0.65
N PRO A 220 17.14 13.75 1.92
CA PRO A 220 17.74 12.67 2.69
C PRO A 220 17.29 11.29 2.23
N ILE A 221 16.31 11.17 1.33
CA ILE A 221 15.62 9.91 1.05
C ILE A 221 16.53 8.72 0.76
N SER A 222 17.63 8.91 0.00
CA SER A 222 18.58 7.83 -0.31
C SER A 222 19.14 7.16 0.93
N SER A 223 19.48 7.96 1.94
CA SER A 223 19.97 7.47 3.22
C SER A 223 18.90 6.73 4.03
N LEU A 224 17.63 7.13 3.86
CA LEU A 224 16.51 6.55 4.59
C LEU A 224 16.03 5.23 3.96
N VAL A 225 16.20 5.04 2.66
CA VAL A 225 15.80 3.79 1.99
C VAL A 225 16.95 2.83 1.75
N GLY A 226 18.18 3.26 2.02
CA GLY A 226 19.38 2.42 1.97
C GLY A 226 19.94 2.20 0.56
N PHE A 227 19.56 3.03 -0.42
CA PHE A 227 20.15 3.00 -1.76
C PHE A 227 20.08 4.39 -2.44
N PRO A 228 20.94 4.66 -3.45
CA PRO A 228 20.88 5.91 -4.23
C PRO A 228 19.54 6.07 -4.99
N VAL A 229 18.72 7.03 -4.57
CA VAL A 229 17.46 7.38 -5.23
C VAL A 229 17.69 8.54 -6.20
N ALA A 230 17.35 8.35 -7.46
CA ALA A 230 17.35 9.40 -8.47
C ALA A 230 15.94 9.93 -8.77
N TRP A 231 14.93 9.07 -8.62
CA TRP A 231 13.53 9.39 -8.88
C TRP A 231 12.64 8.92 -7.72
N LYS A 232 11.62 9.69 -7.40
CA LYS A 232 10.55 9.26 -6.50
C LYS A 232 9.19 9.70 -7.01
N THR A 233 8.15 8.94 -6.67
CA THR A 233 6.78 9.42 -6.90
C THR A 233 6.49 10.61 -5.99
N GLN A 234 5.54 11.45 -6.39
CA GLN A 234 5.20 12.67 -5.67
C GLN A 234 4.82 12.40 -4.22
N PRO A 235 4.97 13.38 -3.32
CA PRO A 235 4.56 13.20 -1.94
C PRO A 235 3.05 12.89 -1.79
N GLY A 236 2.67 12.19 -0.72
CA GLY A 236 1.29 11.79 -0.45
C GLY A 236 0.98 10.36 -0.93
N ASN A 237 -0.13 10.18 -1.67
CA ASN A 237 -0.60 8.88 -2.16
C ASN A 237 -0.44 8.78 -3.69
N SER A 238 0.78 8.49 -4.15
CA SER A 238 1.18 8.58 -5.55
C SER A 238 1.70 7.27 -6.16
N ALA A 239 1.77 6.19 -5.39
CA ALA A 239 2.03 4.83 -5.83
C ALA A 239 0.94 3.90 -5.25
N GLU A 240 -0.31 4.24 -5.56
CA GLU A 240 -1.50 3.68 -4.89
C GLU A 240 -1.77 2.25 -5.39
N ILE A 241 -1.92 1.32 -4.44
CA ILE A 241 -2.34 -0.05 -4.68
C ILE A 241 -3.62 -0.29 -3.88
N ARG A 242 -4.69 -0.69 -4.58
CA ARG A 242 -5.97 -1.05 -3.95
C ARG A 242 -6.31 -2.50 -4.26
N LEU A 243 -6.72 -3.22 -3.22
CA LEU A 243 -7.02 -4.64 -3.26
C LEU A 243 -8.52 -4.83 -3.07
N TYR A 244 -9.15 -5.53 -3.99
CA TYR A 244 -10.58 -5.80 -3.96
C TYR A 244 -10.85 -7.27 -4.17
N SER A 245 -11.97 -7.77 -3.65
CA SER A 245 -12.41 -9.14 -3.91
C SER A 245 -13.62 -9.20 -4.82
N GLU A 246 -13.72 -10.32 -5.55
CA GLU A 246 -14.90 -10.73 -6.32
C GLU A 246 -15.27 -9.68 -7.37
N GLY A 247 -14.45 -9.60 -8.43
CA GLY A 247 -14.72 -8.78 -9.60
C GLY A 247 -16.03 -9.18 -10.30
N SER A 248 -16.76 -8.22 -10.85
CA SER A 248 -17.89 -8.50 -11.74
C SER A 248 -17.39 -8.66 -13.17
N TYR A 249 -17.83 -9.72 -13.85
CA TYR A 249 -17.40 -10.04 -15.20
C TYR A 249 -18.58 -9.98 -16.18
N ASP A 250 -18.32 -9.53 -17.41
CA ASP A 250 -19.31 -9.51 -18.48
C ASP A 250 -19.56 -10.92 -19.06
N SER A 251 -20.45 -11.02 -20.05
CA SER A 251 -20.76 -12.29 -20.71
C SER A 251 -19.58 -12.93 -21.46
N ASN A 252 -18.52 -12.17 -21.72
CA ASN A 252 -17.30 -12.64 -22.38
C ASN A 252 -16.21 -13.03 -21.36
N GLY A 253 -16.51 -12.93 -20.05
CA GLY A 253 -15.56 -13.20 -18.98
C GLY A 253 -14.56 -12.06 -18.74
N GLN A 254 -14.78 -10.87 -19.30
CA GLN A 254 -13.93 -9.70 -19.08
C GLN A 254 -14.39 -8.92 -17.85
N LEU A 255 -13.43 -8.36 -17.10
CA LEU A 255 -13.75 -7.56 -15.92
C LEU A 255 -14.57 -6.32 -16.33
N ALA A 256 -15.69 -6.11 -15.65
CA ALA A 256 -16.56 -4.97 -15.89
C ALA A 256 -16.04 -3.72 -15.16
N PHE A 257 -16.27 -2.56 -15.75
CA PHE A 257 -15.83 -1.26 -15.23
C PHE A 257 -17.03 -0.33 -15.07
N GLU A 258 -17.00 0.50 -14.03
CA GLU A 258 -17.95 1.59 -13.91
C GLU A 258 -17.75 2.59 -15.06
N ALA A 259 -18.86 3.13 -15.57
CA ALA A 259 -18.80 4.20 -16.55
C ALA A 259 -18.26 5.48 -15.90
N ASN A 260 -16.96 5.73 -16.02
CA ASN A 260 -16.34 6.95 -15.52
C ASN A 260 -16.49 8.08 -16.55
N SER A 261 -17.43 9.00 -16.33
CA SER A 261 -17.65 10.17 -17.20
C SER A 261 -16.51 11.20 -17.15
N ALA A 262 -15.60 11.11 -16.18
CA ALA A 262 -14.50 12.05 -15.96
C ALA A 262 -13.10 11.48 -16.29
N GLY A 263 -13.00 10.20 -16.69
CA GLY A 263 -11.80 9.58 -17.28
C GLY A 263 -10.54 9.45 -16.40
N ARG A 264 -10.56 9.85 -15.12
CA ARG A 264 -9.34 9.94 -14.31
C ARG A 264 -8.92 8.68 -13.56
N LYS A 265 -9.85 7.77 -13.22
CA LYS A 265 -9.53 6.51 -12.54
C LYS A 265 -10.30 5.36 -13.15
N ILE A 266 -9.61 4.25 -13.39
CA ILE A 266 -10.25 3.02 -13.88
C ILE A 266 -10.86 2.32 -12.66
N ASN A 267 -12.18 2.33 -12.55
CA ASN A 267 -12.90 1.75 -11.43
C ASN A 267 -13.49 0.39 -11.86
N PRO A 268 -12.85 -0.74 -11.52
CA PRO A 268 -13.46 -2.03 -11.74
C PRO A 268 -14.70 -2.19 -10.84
N ILE A 269 -15.72 -2.87 -11.34
CA ILE A 269 -16.88 -3.24 -10.53
C ILE A 269 -16.45 -4.42 -9.67
N VAL A 270 -16.37 -4.19 -8.37
CA VAL A 270 -15.85 -5.13 -7.36
C VAL A 270 -16.78 -5.15 -6.16
N LYS A 271 -16.71 -6.20 -5.33
CA LYS A 271 -17.65 -6.37 -4.24
C LYS A 271 -17.18 -5.78 -2.92
N TYR A 272 -15.93 -6.07 -2.53
CA TYR A 272 -15.40 -5.65 -1.23
C TYR A 272 -13.94 -5.21 -1.30
N ASP A 273 -13.58 -4.27 -0.42
CA ASP A 273 -12.20 -3.87 -0.17
C ASP A 273 -11.49 -4.89 0.75
N LEU A 274 -10.25 -5.23 0.43
CA LEU A 274 -9.47 -6.21 1.17
C LEU A 274 -8.46 -5.60 2.15
N GLU A 275 -8.20 -4.29 2.13
CA GLU A 275 -7.15 -3.64 2.94
C GLU A 275 -7.25 -4.00 4.43
N GLN A 276 -8.47 -4.14 4.95
CA GLN A 276 -8.73 -4.41 6.36
C GLN A 276 -8.84 -5.90 6.71
N THR A 277 -8.79 -6.81 5.75
CA THR A 277 -8.81 -8.26 6.03
C THR A 277 -7.41 -8.77 6.33
N ALA A 278 -7.30 -9.90 7.05
CA ALA A 278 -6.01 -10.53 7.31
C ALA A 278 -5.27 -10.91 6.01
N LEU A 279 -5.99 -11.41 5.00
CA LEU A 279 -5.42 -11.70 3.68
C LEU A 279 -4.90 -10.45 2.98
N GLY A 280 -5.65 -9.35 3.00
CA GLY A 280 -5.20 -8.11 2.36
C GLY A 280 -3.98 -7.51 3.05
N ARG A 281 -3.91 -7.53 4.39
CA ARG A 281 -2.71 -7.13 5.14
C ARG A 281 -1.50 -8.01 4.78
N ALA A 282 -1.67 -9.33 4.69
CA ALA A 282 -0.59 -10.25 4.32
C ALA A 282 -0.07 -9.96 2.90
N ILE A 283 -0.98 -9.72 1.95
CA ILE A 283 -0.62 -9.33 0.57
C ILE A 283 0.11 -7.99 0.54
N LEU A 284 -0.39 -6.97 1.27
CA LEU A 284 0.28 -5.67 1.34
C LEU A 284 1.68 -5.79 1.96
N THR A 285 1.83 -6.60 3.01
CA THR A 285 3.14 -6.84 3.65
C THR A 285 4.15 -7.42 2.65
N GLU A 286 3.73 -8.41 1.85
CA GLU A 286 4.57 -8.95 0.77
C GLU A 286 4.85 -7.92 -0.32
N ILE A 287 3.86 -7.11 -0.72
CA ILE A 287 4.08 -6.07 -1.74
C ILE A 287 5.11 -5.04 -1.27
N TYR A 288 4.97 -4.57 -0.03
CA TYR A 288 5.81 -3.56 0.60
C TYR A 288 7.02 -4.16 1.35
N SER A 289 7.44 -5.37 0.97
CA SER A 289 8.63 -6.03 1.52
C SER A 289 9.96 -5.47 1.02
N ASP A 290 9.91 -4.36 0.26
CA ASP A 290 11.03 -3.78 -0.46
C ASP A 290 11.17 -2.32 -0.03
N THR A 291 12.37 -1.87 0.33
CA THR A 291 12.62 -0.49 0.79
C THR A 291 12.32 0.57 -0.29
N ARG A 292 12.14 0.16 -1.55
CA ARG A 292 11.71 1.03 -2.65
C ARG A 292 10.24 1.41 -2.59
N LEU A 293 9.44 0.79 -1.72
CA LEU A 293 8.02 1.08 -1.59
C LEU A 293 7.68 1.37 -0.13
N ILE A 294 6.80 2.36 0.08
CA ILE A 294 6.15 2.59 1.36
C ILE A 294 4.68 2.83 1.16
N ARG A 295 3.87 2.41 2.14
CA ARG A 295 2.46 2.73 2.22
C ARG A 295 2.04 2.99 3.65
N GLY A 296 1.05 3.86 3.84
CA GLY A 296 0.40 4.02 5.13
C GLY A 296 -1.08 4.41 5.02
N SER A 297 -1.84 4.14 6.07
CA SER A 297 -3.30 4.28 6.12
C SER A 297 -3.78 4.60 7.53
N GLN A 298 -4.69 5.58 7.63
CA GLN A 298 -5.41 5.90 8.87
C GLN A 298 -6.79 5.19 8.96
N LYS A 299 -7.14 4.29 8.03
CA LYS A 299 -8.46 3.64 8.03
C LYS A 299 -8.64 2.56 9.09
N THR A 300 -7.56 1.95 9.54
CA THR A 300 -7.58 0.85 10.50
C THR A 300 -7.16 1.32 11.88
N ASN A 301 -7.45 0.51 12.90
CA ASN A 301 -6.90 0.68 14.24
C ASN A 301 -6.06 -0.56 14.60
N PRO A 302 -4.76 -0.44 14.91
CA PRO A 302 -3.99 0.81 14.79
C PRO A 302 -3.93 1.26 13.32
N HIS A 303 -3.66 2.55 13.13
CA HIS A 303 -3.28 3.05 11.80
C HIS A 303 -1.98 2.35 11.40
N MET A 304 -1.81 2.04 10.11
CA MET A 304 -0.74 1.15 9.67
C MET A 304 0.23 1.83 8.69
N VAL A 305 1.50 1.45 8.77
CA VAL A 305 2.57 1.79 7.82
C VAL A 305 3.27 0.50 7.42
N PHE A 306 3.32 0.22 6.13
CA PHE A 306 4.00 -0.94 5.54
C PHE A 306 5.32 -0.48 4.94
N PHE A 307 6.43 -1.02 5.43
CA PHE A 307 7.75 -0.69 4.93
C PHE A 307 8.74 -1.81 5.24
N ASN A 308 9.54 -2.20 4.24
CA ASN A 308 10.61 -3.20 4.38
C ASN A 308 10.16 -4.54 4.98
N GLY A 309 8.93 -4.96 4.66
CA GLY A 309 8.39 -6.27 5.05
C GLY A 309 7.78 -6.30 6.45
N GLU A 310 7.87 -5.18 7.16
CA GLU A 310 7.31 -4.99 8.49
C GLU A 310 6.05 -4.13 8.40
N VAL A 311 5.16 -4.34 9.37
CA VAL A 311 3.95 -3.52 9.54
C VAL A 311 4.06 -2.79 10.86
N TYR A 312 4.22 -1.48 10.75
CA TYR A 312 4.24 -0.58 11.88
C TYR A 312 2.85 0.03 12.09
N GLY A 313 2.61 0.56 13.28
CA GLY A 313 1.37 1.25 13.56
C GLY A 313 1.47 2.41 14.52
N PHE A 314 0.36 3.16 14.59
CA PHE A 314 0.21 4.32 15.44
C PHE A 314 -1.27 4.54 15.82
N ILE A 315 -1.49 5.25 16.92
CA ILE A 315 -2.83 5.62 17.42
C ILE A 315 -3.10 7.12 17.24
N SER A 316 -2.05 7.94 17.28
CA SER A 316 -2.11 9.40 17.20
C SER A 316 -0.94 9.88 16.34
N ASN A 317 -1.09 11.03 15.69
CA ASN A 317 -0.18 11.56 14.67
C ASN A 317 0.38 12.96 15.00
N PHE A 318 0.36 13.35 16.29
CA PHE A 318 0.74 14.69 16.78
C PHE A 318 2.17 14.77 17.36
N ASN A 319 2.99 13.72 17.21
CA ASN A 319 4.39 13.70 17.65
C ASN A 319 5.28 12.96 16.64
N GLU A 320 6.57 13.18 16.72
CA GLU A 320 7.58 12.74 15.76
C GLU A 320 7.77 11.22 15.84
N SER A 321 7.65 10.66 17.05
CA SER A 321 7.62 9.22 17.35
C SER A 321 6.24 8.59 17.18
N PHE A 322 5.41 9.08 16.25
CA PHE A 322 4.04 8.59 16.15
C PHE A 322 3.98 7.13 15.73
N VAL A 323 4.88 6.71 14.84
CA VAL A 323 5.05 5.31 14.44
C VAL A 323 5.81 4.57 15.53
N ASN A 324 5.08 3.96 16.46
CA ASN A 324 5.63 3.35 17.67
C ASN A 324 5.08 1.95 17.98
N LYS A 325 4.26 1.38 17.10
CA LYS A 325 3.77 0.01 17.23
C LYS A 325 4.37 -0.89 16.17
N THR A 326 4.53 -2.16 16.51
CA THR A 326 4.63 -3.27 15.55
C THR A 326 3.27 -3.97 15.52
N VAL A 327 2.77 -4.27 14.33
CA VAL A 327 1.47 -4.92 14.11
C VAL A 327 1.71 -6.35 13.64
N ASP A 328 1.12 -7.32 14.34
CA ASP A 328 1.22 -8.72 13.94
C ASP A 328 0.31 -8.99 12.74
N VAL A 329 0.91 -9.49 11.67
CA VAL A 329 0.23 -9.81 10.42
C VAL A 329 0.54 -11.25 10.06
N LEU A 330 -0.51 -12.02 9.80
CA LEU A 330 -0.38 -13.40 9.36
C LEU A 330 0.49 -13.48 8.10
N PRO A 331 1.45 -14.42 8.04
CA PRO A 331 2.27 -14.59 6.86
C PRO A 331 1.41 -15.00 5.66
N LEU A 332 1.80 -14.60 4.44
CA LEU A 332 1.07 -15.01 3.24
C LEU A 332 1.25 -16.51 2.94
N THR A 333 2.40 -17.09 3.32
CA THR A 333 2.70 -18.52 3.21
C THR A 333 1.96 -19.33 4.27
N ASP A 334 1.57 -20.57 3.95
CA ASP A 334 1.13 -21.56 4.94
C ASP A 334 2.38 -22.22 5.55
N PRO A 335 2.61 -22.11 6.88
CA PRO A 335 3.73 -22.79 7.54
C PRO A 335 3.77 -24.31 7.29
N LYS A 336 2.61 -24.93 6.98
CA LYS A 336 2.52 -26.37 6.69
C LYS A 336 3.02 -26.73 5.29
N LEU A 337 3.16 -25.78 4.38
CA LEU A 337 3.69 -26.00 3.02
C LEU A 337 5.22 -25.89 2.95
N GLU A 338 5.87 -25.25 3.94
CA GLU A 338 7.34 -25.18 4.02
C GLU A 338 7.99 -26.49 4.53
N ALA A 339 7.19 -27.42 5.06
CA ALA A 339 7.65 -28.67 5.65
C ALA A 339 7.62 -29.90 4.70
N LYS A 340 7.59 -29.71 3.38
CA LYS A 340 7.61 -30.79 2.37
C LYS A 340 8.70 -30.58 1.33
#